data_AF-A0AA41RTT2-F1
#
_entry.id   AF-A0AA41RTT2-F1
#
_cell.length_a   1.000
_cell.length_b   1.000
_cell.length_c   1.000
_cell.angle_alpha   90.00
_cell.angle_beta   90.00
_cell.angle_gamma   90.00
#
_symmetry.space_group_name_H-M   'P 1'
#
loop_
_entity.id
_entity.type
_entity.pdbx_description
1 polymer ?
#
loop_
_entity_poly.entity_id
_entity_poly.type
_entity_poly.pdbx_seq_one_letter_code
_entity_poly.pdbx_strand_id
1 'polypeptide(L)'
;MGSNEPEGAEPTELPPPPPIPADVVPLRVDSGSPETLKKVSKPKRVPMARNGTGTKGQSIQLLTNHFKVGVSNVEGFFYHYCVTLFYEDGRPVDGKGIGRKVIDRVKETYDSELSGKHFAYDGEKSLFTVGPLPSNKLEFTVVLEEASSNRTAANGNGNGNANGSPGGSGSPNETDRKRARRPYQTKSFKVEISFAAKIPMQAIANALRGQENENSQEALRVLDIVLRQHAAKQGCLLVRQSFFHNEPRNFVDLGGGVLGCRGFHSSFRTTQGGLSLNIDVSTTMIIRPGPVVDFLLANQNVNHPNQINWDKAKRTLKNLRVKVSPSNSEYKITGLSELPCRRQMFTMKKKGAEANDDTVEVTVYDYFVNHRHTELEYSGDYPCINVGKPKRPTYIPLELCSLVSLQRYTKALSTLQRSSLVEKSRQKPQERMSALSNVLQISNYDNDPMLKASYVKISTQFTQIEGRVLMAPKLKVGNGEDFSPRNGRWNFNNKRLVEPTKIGRWAVVNFSARCHVSSLIQNLTRCGQQKGIVIDEPFDVFEENPQHRRNPANVRVDHMFAQMKAKLPGAPQFLLCILAERKNSDVYGPWKKKCLTEFGVVTQCIAPTKVNDQYVTNVLLKINAK
;
A
#
# COMPACT_ATOMS: atom_id res chain seq x y z
N MET A 1 -17.07 -13.87 54.61
CA MET A 1 -16.53 -14.82 55.61
C MET A 1 -16.49 -16.18 54.96
N GLY A 2 -15.35 -16.89 55.03
CA GLY A 2 -15.13 -18.17 54.32
C GLY A 2 -14.95 -18.03 52.80
N SER A 3 -14.18 -18.88 52.11
CA SER A 3 -13.30 -19.96 52.60
C SER A 3 -12.33 -20.47 51.52
N ASN A 4 -11.06 -20.64 51.91
CA ASN A 4 -9.99 -21.55 51.43
C ASN A 4 -9.74 -21.84 49.93
N GLU A 5 -8.46 -21.66 49.55
CA GLU A 5 -7.78 -22.33 48.44
C GLU A 5 -7.37 -23.78 48.80
N PRO A 6 -6.97 -24.59 47.80
CA PRO A 6 -5.86 -25.52 47.99
C PRO A 6 -4.75 -25.42 46.91
N GLU A 7 -3.53 -25.76 47.32
CA GLU A 7 -2.36 -26.10 46.50
C GLU A 7 -2.68 -27.33 45.60
N GLY A 8 -1.92 -27.73 44.57
CA GLY A 8 -0.69 -27.24 43.94
C GLY A 8 -0.14 -28.35 43.02
N ALA A 9 0.40 -28.03 41.84
CA ALA A 9 1.03 -29.01 40.94
C ALA A 9 2.11 -28.36 40.06
N GLU A 10 3.24 -29.04 39.90
CA GLU A 10 4.50 -28.48 39.39
C GLU A 10 4.56 -28.29 37.85
N PRO A 11 5.30 -27.29 37.35
CA PRO A 11 5.65 -27.18 35.93
C PRO A 11 6.89 -28.04 35.60
N THR A 12 6.75 -28.96 34.65
CA THR A 12 7.88 -29.77 34.16
C THR A 12 8.89 -28.93 33.37
N GLU A 13 10.18 -29.13 33.67
CA GLU A 13 11.29 -28.37 33.07
C GLU A 13 11.46 -28.62 31.56
N LEU A 14 11.84 -27.57 30.84
CA LEU A 14 12.25 -27.65 29.44
C LEU A 14 13.73 -28.06 29.32
N PRO A 15 14.13 -28.83 28.30
CA PRO A 15 15.53 -29.21 28.11
C PRO A 15 16.42 -27.98 27.84
N PRO A 16 17.70 -28.02 28.25
CA PRO A 16 18.61 -26.87 28.16
C PRO A 16 18.93 -26.49 26.71
N PRO A 17 19.21 -25.20 26.44
CA PRO A 17 19.63 -24.74 25.12
C PRO A 17 21.02 -25.32 24.73
N PRO A 18 21.31 -25.41 23.42
CA PRO A 18 22.59 -25.95 22.95
C PRO A 18 23.78 -25.08 23.40
N PRO A 19 24.98 -25.68 23.58
CA PRO A 19 26.16 -24.97 24.04
C PRO A 19 26.60 -23.88 23.06
N ILE A 20 26.93 -22.73 23.61
CA ILE A 20 27.41 -21.55 22.88
C ILE A 20 28.90 -21.78 22.50
N PRO A 21 29.36 -21.38 21.29
CA PRO A 21 30.77 -21.45 20.93
C PRO A 21 31.67 -20.68 21.92
N ALA A 22 32.87 -21.21 22.19
CA ALA A 22 33.77 -20.74 23.24
C ALA A 22 34.17 -19.25 23.14
N ASP A 23 34.11 -18.66 21.94
CA ASP A 23 34.52 -17.28 21.67
C ASP A 23 33.41 -16.23 21.89
N VAL A 24 32.22 -16.63 22.35
CA VAL A 24 31.12 -15.71 22.63
C VAL A 24 31.00 -15.46 24.13
N VAL A 25 31.64 -14.40 24.61
CA VAL A 25 31.42 -13.88 25.97
C VAL A 25 30.01 -13.26 26.05
N PRO A 26 29.07 -13.82 26.84
CA PRO A 26 27.76 -13.20 27.02
C PRO A 26 27.92 -11.94 27.90
N LEU A 27 27.32 -10.83 27.48
CA LEU A 27 27.23 -9.63 28.33
C LEU A 27 26.37 -9.95 29.55
N ARG A 28 27.03 -10.19 30.70
CA ARG A 28 26.37 -10.21 32.00
C ARG A 28 25.81 -8.81 32.27
N VAL A 29 24.51 -8.75 32.56
CA VAL A 29 23.87 -7.56 33.09
C VAL A 29 23.78 -7.77 34.59
N ASP A 30 24.70 -7.17 35.34
CA ASP A 30 24.68 -7.27 36.79
C ASP A 30 23.45 -6.55 37.36
N SER A 31 22.65 -7.28 38.14
CA SER A 31 21.43 -6.79 38.76
C SER A 31 21.75 -6.11 40.09
N GLY A 32 22.13 -4.82 40.05
CA GLY A 32 22.42 -4.04 41.25
C GLY A 32 22.17 -2.53 41.08
N SER A 33 21.17 -2.01 41.81
CA SER A 33 20.87 -0.59 42.13
C SER A 33 20.74 0.47 41.00
N PRO A 34 19.77 1.41 41.07
CA PRO A 34 19.46 2.33 39.98
C PRO A 34 20.30 3.63 40.00
N GLU A 35 21.62 3.56 39.81
CA GLU A 35 22.44 4.75 39.56
C GLU A 35 22.96 4.84 38.12
N THR A 36 22.50 5.89 37.42
CA THR A 36 23.01 6.42 36.14
C THR A 36 23.76 5.46 35.22
N LEU A 37 23.03 4.56 34.55
CA LEU A 37 23.51 3.85 33.35
C LEU A 37 23.87 4.85 32.24
N LYS A 38 25.12 5.33 32.23
CA LYS A 38 25.71 6.03 31.08
C LYS A 38 25.66 5.07 29.89
N LYS A 39 24.70 5.29 28.99
CA LYS A 39 24.57 4.53 27.73
C LYS A 39 25.93 4.50 27.04
N VAL A 40 26.57 3.34 27.03
CA VAL A 40 27.79 3.10 26.24
C VAL A 40 27.44 3.44 24.80
N SER A 41 28.05 4.50 24.26
CA SER A 41 27.76 4.99 22.93
C SER A 41 28.17 3.92 21.93
N LYS A 42 27.20 3.29 21.26
CA LYS A 42 27.49 2.34 20.17
C LYS A 42 28.43 3.03 19.18
N PRO A 43 29.55 2.38 18.78
CA PRO A 43 30.53 3.03 17.90
C PRO A 43 29.84 3.50 16.62
N LYS A 44 30.01 4.79 16.29
CA LYS A 44 29.37 5.46 15.15
C LYS A 44 29.96 4.90 13.85
N ARG A 45 29.46 3.75 13.41
CA ARG A 45 29.84 3.10 12.15
C ARG A 45 29.50 4.03 10.98
N VAL A 46 30.52 4.69 10.44
CA VAL A 46 30.40 5.51 9.23
C VAL A 46 30.54 4.64 7.97
N PRO A 47 29.91 5.03 6.84
CA PRO A 47 30.15 4.36 5.56
C PRO A 47 31.64 4.41 5.19
N MET A 48 32.19 3.28 4.75
CA MET A 48 33.53 3.25 4.17
C MET A 48 33.53 4.00 2.83
N ALA A 49 34.56 4.80 2.58
CA ALA A 49 34.80 5.39 1.28
C ALA A 49 35.01 4.30 0.22
N ARG A 50 34.65 4.60 -1.04
CA ARG A 50 34.83 3.68 -2.17
C ARG A 50 36.29 3.72 -2.64
N ASN A 51 37.05 2.65 -2.41
CA ASN A 51 38.46 2.53 -2.80
C ASN A 51 38.74 2.58 -4.32
N GLY A 52 37.71 2.49 -5.17
CA GLY A 52 37.84 2.58 -6.63
C GLY A 52 36.65 1.99 -7.40
N THR A 53 36.80 1.90 -8.71
CA THR A 53 35.85 1.24 -9.62
C THR A 53 36.39 -0.13 -10.06
N GLY A 54 35.51 -1.12 -10.18
CA GLY A 54 35.90 -2.45 -10.69
C GLY A 54 36.22 -2.41 -12.19
N THR A 55 37.12 -3.29 -12.65
CA THR A 55 37.64 -3.31 -14.03
C THR A 55 37.29 -4.57 -14.82
N LYS A 56 36.91 -5.68 -14.17
CA LYS A 56 36.66 -6.98 -14.83
C LYS A 56 35.36 -7.02 -15.65
N GLY A 57 35.35 -7.79 -16.73
CA GLY A 57 34.18 -8.01 -17.59
C GLY A 57 34.08 -7.06 -18.78
N GLN A 58 33.21 -7.38 -19.73
CA GLN A 58 33.05 -6.62 -20.98
C GLN A 58 32.24 -5.33 -20.74
N SER A 59 32.71 -4.19 -21.25
CA SER A 59 31.97 -2.92 -21.21
C SER A 59 30.66 -3.00 -22.00
N ILE A 60 29.61 -2.37 -21.48
CA ILE A 60 28.29 -2.26 -22.12
C ILE A 60 27.65 -0.93 -21.76
N GLN A 61 27.05 -0.24 -22.75
CA GLN A 61 26.31 0.98 -22.48
C GLN A 61 24.90 0.67 -21.97
N LEU A 62 24.54 1.30 -20.85
CA LEU A 62 23.25 1.11 -20.18
C LEU A 62 22.52 2.45 -20.05
N LEU A 63 21.19 2.40 -20.13
CA LEU A 63 20.33 3.52 -19.75
C LEU A 63 19.75 3.26 -18.37
N THR A 64 19.67 4.31 -17.55
CA THR A 64 19.12 4.26 -16.20
C THR A 64 17.87 5.11 -16.09
N ASN A 65 16.96 4.77 -15.18
CA ASN A 65 15.77 5.57 -14.84
C ASN A 65 16.12 6.79 -13.95
N HIS A 66 17.32 7.31 -14.14
CA HIS A 66 17.87 8.50 -13.53
C HIS A 66 17.98 9.59 -14.59
N PHE A 67 17.52 10.78 -14.24
CA PHE A 67 17.56 11.96 -15.10
C PHE A 67 18.54 12.95 -14.48
N LYS A 68 19.48 13.50 -15.27
CA LYS A 68 20.47 14.46 -14.75
C LYS A 68 19.77 15.74 -14.30
N VAL A 69 20.18 16.29 -13.16
CA VAL A 69 19.64 17.55 -12.64
C VAL A 69 20.76 18.58 -12.59
N GLY A 70 20.60 19.66 -13.34
CA GLY A 70 21.46 20.83 -13.28
C GLY A 70 20.97 21.80 -12.22
N VAL A 71 21.90 22.42 -11.50
CA VAL A 71 21.62 23.53 -10.58
C VAL A 71 22.53 24.68 -10.98
N SER A 72 21.98 25.73 -11.59
CA SER A 72 22.80 26.79 -12.22
C SER A 72 23.24 27.90 -11.27
N ASN A 73 22.59 28.05 -10.12
CA ASN A 73 23.05 28.89 -9.02
C ASN A 73 22.75 28.17 -7.69
N VAL A 74 23.71 28.22 -6.75
CA VAL A 74 23.62 27.63 -5.41
C VAL A 74 23.86 28.65 -4.30
N GLU A 75 23.96 29.93 -4.65
CA GLU A 75 23.99 31.03 -3.71
C GLU A 75 22.60 31.22 -3.07
N GLY A 76 22.59 31.50 -1.77
CA GLY A 76 21.37 31.69 -0.98
C GLY A 76 20.91 30.43 -0.24
N PHE A 77 19.65 30.48 0.19
CA PHE A 77 19.09 29.57 1.19
C PHE A 77 17.63 29.24 0.87
N PHE A 78 17.22 28.00 1.15
CA PHE A 78 15.82 27.73 1.46
C PHE A 78 15.53 28.23 2.87
N TYR A 79 14.40 28.89 3.04
CA TYR A 79 13.93 29.35 4.34
C TYR A 79 12.86 28.38 4.82
N HIS A 80 13.09 27.75 5.97
CA HIS A 80 12.17 26.81 6.60
C HIS A 80 11.31 27.53 7.64
N TYR A 81 10.00 27.28 7.59
CA TYR A 81 9.00 27.77 8.52
C TYR A 81 8.19 26.61 9.09
N CYS A 82 7.93 26.67 10.39
CA CYS A 82 6.96 25.83 11.07
C CYS A 82 5.55 26.37 10.83
N VAL A 83 4.62 25.49 10.46
CA VAL A 83 3.20 25.77 10.26
C VAL A 83 2.39 25.15 11.39
N THR A 84 1.65 25.97 12.10
CA THR A 84 0.71 25.58 13.15
C THR A 84 -0.71 25.94 12.72
N LEU A 85 -1.65 25.01 12.94
CA LEU A 85 -3.04 25.11 12.49
C LEU A 85 -3.97 24.87 13.67
N PHE A 86 -4.86 25.82 13.94
CA PHE A 86 -5.86 25.75 15.00
C PHE A 86 -7.26 25.99 14.44
N TYR A 87 -8.26 25.35 15.04
CA TYR A 87 -9.66 25.74 14.88
C TYR A 87 -9.95 27.04 15.67
N GLU A 88 -11.09 27.69 15.42
CA GLU A 88 -11.49 28.90 16.18
C GLU A 88 -11.55 28.68 17.70
N ASP A 89 -11.90 27.47 18.14
CA ASP A 89 -11.94 27.07 19.55
C ASP A 89 -10.55 26.78 20.17
N GLY A 90 -9.47 27.11 19.47
CA GLY A 90 -8.09 26.97 19.92
C GLY A 90 -7.53 25.55 19.84
N ARG A 91 -8.31 24.55 19.43
CA ARG A 91 -7.82 23.17 19.32
C ARG A 91 -6.93 22.98 18.09
N PRO A 92 -5.83 22.20 18.19
CA PRO A 92 -4.96 21.91 17.05
C PRO A 92 -5.68 21.06 15.98
N VAL A 93 -5.29 21.24 14.72
CA VAL A 93 -5.91 20.56 13.58
C VAL A 93 -5.16 19.26 13.26
N ASP A 94 -5.56 18.15 13.88
CA ASP A 94 -4.97 16.81 13.67
C ASP A 94 -5.41 16.11 12.34
N GLY A 95 -5.88 16.88 11.36
CA GLY A 95 -6.48 16.37 10.13
C GLY A 95 -5.48 16.16 8.99
N LYS A 96 -5.07 14.91 8.71
CA LYS A 96 -4.21 14.63 7.54
C LYS A 96 -4.84 15.09 6.23
N GLY A 97 -4.16 16.00 5.54
CA GLY A 97 -4.53 16.52 4.21
C GLY A 97 -5.37 17.80 4.21
N ILE A 98 -5.96 18.24 5.33
CA ILE A 98 -6.68 19.53 5.37
C ILE A 98 -5.71 20.71 5.30
N GLY A 99 -4.52 20.57 5.91
CA GLY A 99 -3.51 21.62 5.96
C GLY A 99 -3.09 22.15 4.59
N ARG A 100 -3.06 21.30 3.53
CA ARG A 100 -2.80 21.77 2.16
C ARG A 100 -3.87 22.76 1.72
N LYS A 101 -5.15 22.38 1.81
CA LYS A 101 -6.27 23.24 1.42
C LYS A 101 -6.30 24.56 2.20
N VAL A 102 -5.94 24.53 3.49
CA VAL A 102 -5.84 25.74 4.31
C VAL A 102 -4.69 26.63 3.82
N ILE A 103 -3.49 26.08 3.61
CA ILE A 103 -2.30 26.82 3.19
C ILE A 103 -2.38 27.30 1.73
N ASP A 104 -2.99 26.53 0.84
CA ASP A 104 -3.30 26.96 -0.53
C ASP A 104 -4.29 28.14 -0.49
N ARG A 105 -5.28 28.14 0.42
CA ARG A 105 -6.14 29.32 0.66
C ARG A 105 -5.42 30.50 1.32
N VAL A 106 -4.44 30.29 2.20
CA VAL A 106 -3.56 31.40 2.68
C VAL A 106 -2.90 32.06 1.47
N LYS A 107 -2.36 31.28 0.53
CA LYS A 107 -1.74 31.79 -0.70
C LYS A 107 -2.72 32.53 -1.61
N GLU A 108 -3.96 32.03 -1.75
CA GLU A 108 -5.01 32.68 -2.54
C GLU A 108 -5.48 34.01 -1.95
N THR A 109 -5.58 34.12 -0.62
CA THR A 109 -6.13 35.30 0.07
C THR A 109 -5.08 36.35 0.46
N TYR A 110 -3.89 35.91 0.88
CA TYR A 110 -2.87 36.77 1.52
C TYR A 110 -1.55 36.80 0.73
N ASP A 111 -1.62 36.75 -0.61
CA ASP A 111 -0.43 36.65 -1.46
C ASP A 111 0.53 37.85 -1.31
N SER A 112 -0.02 39.05 -1.15
CA SER A 112 0.72 40.29 -0.90
C SER A 112 1.50 40.24 0.43
N GLU A 113 0.89 39.72 1.49
CA GLU A 113 1.53 39.54 2.81
C GLU A 113 2.61 38.45 2.78
N LEU A 114 2.50 37.50 1.85
CA LEU A 114 3.58 36.55 1.52
C LEU A 114 4.60 37.12 0.50
N SER A 115 4.49 38.39 0.11
CA SER A 115 5.31 39.05 -0.92
C SER A 115 5.40 38.27 -2.24
N GLY A 116 4.28 37.68 -2.68
CA GLY A 116 4.20 36.87 -3.89
C GLY A 116 4.96 35.54 -3.82
N LYS A 117 5.66 35.23 -2.72
CA LYS A 117 6.58 34.09 -2.63
C LYS A 117 5.90 32.75 -2.86
N HIS A 118 6.42 31.97 -3.80
CA HIS A 118 6.04 30.56 -3.91
C HIS A 118 6.66 29.75 -2.77
N PHE A 119 5.98 28.67 -2.39
CA PHE A 119 6.42 27.76 -1.34
C PHE A 119 6.18 26.31 -1.71
N ALA A 120 6.88 25.42 -1.01
CA ALA A 120 6.57 24.00 -0.92
C ALA A 120 6.23 23.64 0.53
N TYR A 121 5.10 22.99 0.74
CA TYR A 121 4.61 22.60 2.07
C TYR A 121 4.64 21.07 2.19
N ASP A 122 5.06 20.52 3.33
CA ASP A 122 5.11 19.07 3.53
C ASP A 122 3.72 18.43 3.73
N GLY A 123 2.72 19.25 4.09
CA GLY A 123 1.33 18.87 4.32
C GLY A 123 0.97 18.67 5.80
N GLU A 124 1.93 18.84 6.71
CA GLU A 124 1.78 18.62 8.16
C GLU A 124 2.29 19.81 8.98
N LYS A 125 3.56 20.20 8.87
CA LYS A 125 4.19 21.24 9.71
C LYS A 125 5.33 22.06 9.05
N SER A 126 5.87 21.64 7.92
CA SER A 126 7.10 22.24 7.36
C SER A 126 6.81 22.94 6.04
N LEU A 127 7.02 24.26 5.98
CA LEU A 127 6.88 25.08 4.78
C LEU A 127 8.24 25.66 4.38
N PHE A 128 8.54 25.69 3.07
CA PHE A 128 9.82 26.13 2.54
C PHE A 128 9.63 27.16 1.41
N THR A 129 10.38 28.25 1.44
CA THR A 129 10.42 29.29 0.40
C THR A 129 11.83 29.52 -0.13
N VAL A 130 11.93 30.15 -1.31
CA VAL A 130 13.19 30.73 -1.81
C VAL A 130 13.24 32.22 -1.47
N GLY A 131 14.19 32.58 -0.59
CA GLY A 131 14.24 33.89 0.07
C GLY A 131 13.26 33.99 1.26
N PRO A 132 13.45 35.02 2.11
CA PRO A 132 12.63 35.21 3.31
C PRO A 132 11.19 35.63 2.97
N LEU A 133 10.27 35.35 3.90
CA LEU A 133 8.98 36.01 4.03
C LEU A 133 9.14 37.36 4.76
N PRO A 134 8.17 38.29 4.70
CA PRO A 134 8.33 39.63 5.28
C PRO A 134 8.52 39.70 6.80
N SER A 135 8.08 38.66 7.52
CA SER A 135 8.21 38.55 8.97
C SER A 135 8.65 37.15 9.37
N ASN A 136 9.35 37.06 10.50
CA ASN A 136 9.69 35.78 11.16
C ASN A 136 8.46 35.10 11.77
N LYS A 137 7.34 35.81 11.94
CA LYS A 137 6.07 35.22 12.37
C LYS A 137 4.91 35.93 11.66
N LEU A 138 4.03 35.15 11.05
CA LEU A 138 2.83 35.58 10.34
C LEU A 138 1.64 34.79 10.88
N GLU A 139 0.51 35.48 11.12
CA GLU A 139 -0.73 34.86 11.58
C GLU A 139 -1.87 35.24 10.63
N PHE A 140 -2.61 34.24 10.15
CA PHE A 140 -3.72 34.42 9.21
C PHE A 140 -4.98 33.76 9.75
N THR A 141 -6.13 34.39 9.50
CA THR A 141 -7.44 33.73 9.67
C THR A 141 -7.97 33.33 8.31
N VAL A 142 -8.13 32.03 8.09
CA VAL A 142 -8.60 31.46 6.83
C VAL A 142 -9.98 30.85 7.01
N VAL A 143 -10.97 31.42 6.32
CA VAL A 143 -12.26 30.79 6.17
C VAL A 143 -12.23 29.82 4.99
N LEU A 144 -12.19 28.53 5.29
CA LEU A 144 -12.60 27.52 4.31
C LEU A 144 -14.12 27.43 4.37
N GLU A 145 -14.78 27.95 3.35
CA GLU A 145 -16.14 27.53 3.07
C GLU A 145 -16.18 26.00 2.97
N GLU A 146 -17.03 25.39 3.78
CA GLU A 146 -17.47 24.04 3.50
C GLU A 146 -18.80 24.09 2.76
N ALA A 147 -18.77 23.63 1.52
CA ALA A 147 -19.67 22.52 1.26
C ALA A 147 -19.19 21.42 2.22
N SER A 148 -19.93 21.20 3.30
CA SER A 148 -19.93 20.08 4.27
C SER A 148 -18.69 19.22 4.60
N SER A 149 -17.43 19.60 4.37
CA SER A 149 -16.23 18.77 4.60
C SER A 149 -16.37 17.33 4.05
N ASN A 150 -16.78 17.09 2.80
CA ASN A 150 -16.50 17.66 1.49
C ASN A 150 -15.26 18.54 1.28
N ARG A 151 -14.58 18.30 0.16
CA ARG A 151 -14.79 19.14 -1.03
C ARG A 151 -13.90 18.64 -2.14
N THR A 152 -14.51 18.26 -3.25
CA THR A 152 -14.02 18.62 -4.57
C THR A 152 -15.20 18.82 -5.51
N ALA A 153 -15.46 20.07 -5.86
CA ALA A 153 -16.26 20.46 -7.02
C ALA A 153 -15.38 21.44 -7.82
N ALA A 154 -15.15 21.11 -9.09
CA ALA A 154 -14.35 21.92 -10.01
C ALA A 154 -15.22 23.00 -10.67
N ASN A 155 -14.59 24.00 -11.31
CA ASN A 155 -15.32 25.00 -12.10
C ASN A 155 -14.51 25.52 -13.31
N GLY A 156 -15.22 25.92 -14.38
CA GLY A 156 -14.73 26.46 -15.66
C GLY A 156 -14.43 25.42 -16.75
N ASN A 157 -14.72 25.56 -18.06
CA ASN A 157 -15.42 26.58 -18.90
C ASN A 157 -15.96 25.88 -20.20
N GLY A 158 -16.79 26.46 -21.09
CA GLY A 158 -17.49 27.76 -21.08
C GLY A 158 -17.75 28.39 -22.48
N ASN A 159 -18.66 27.83 -23.30
CA ASN A 159 -19.22 28.37 -24.57
C ASN A 159 -20.48 27.53 -24.94
N GLY A 160 -21.58 28.00 -25.54
CA GLY A 160 -21.99 29.36 -25.94
C GLY A 160 -22.81 29.35 -27.25
N ASN A 161 -24.14 29.51 -27.21
CA ASN A 161 -24.94 30.12 -28.30
C ASN A 161 -26.38 30.51 -27.88
N ALA A 162 -27.04 31.34 -28.67
CA ALA A 162 -28.25 32.10 -28.32
C ALA A 162 -29.59 31.53 -28.86
N ASN A 163 -30.70 31.94 -28.20
CA ASN A 163 -31.99 32.44 -28.75
C ASN A 163 -33.21 31.97 -27.94
N GLY A 164 -34.16 32.87 -27.67
CA GLY A 164 -35.50 32.52 -27.16
C GLY A 164 -36.05 33.41 -26.04
N SER A 165 -36.83 34.42 -26.42
CA SER A 165 -37.82 35.14 -25.59
C SER A 165 -39.03 35.40 -26.53
N PRO A 166 -40.24 35.78 -26.06
CA PRO A 166 -40.57 36.35 -24.74
C PRO A 166 -41.86 35.81 -24.07
N GLY A 167 -42.21 36.32 -22.89
CA GLY A 167 -43.59 36.30 -22.37
C GLY A 167 -43.71 36.33 -20.84
N GLY A 168 -44.34 37.37 -20.29
CA GLY A 168 -44.71 37.45 -18.87
C GLY A 168 -44.31 38.75 -18.17
N SER A 169 -45.23 39.72 -18.12
CA SER A 169 -45.09 40.96 -17.36
C SER A 169 -45.31 40.73 -15.86
N GLY A 170 -44.51 41.41 -15.02
CA GLY A 170 -44.69 41.41 -13.57
C GLY A 170 -43.54 42.08 -12.84
N SER A 171 -43.75 43.30 -12.33
CA SER A 171 -42.79 44.00 -11.47
C SER A 171 -42.60 43.23 -10.15
N PRO A 172 -41.36 42.94 -9.70
CA PRO A 172 -41.14 42.31 -8.40
C PRO A 172 -41.32 43.33 -7.27
N ASN A 173 -42.21 43.02 -6.31
CA ASN A 173 -42.34 43.77 -5.05
C ASN A 173 -41.07 43.63 -4.18
N GLU A 174 -40.84 44.60 -3.28
CA GLU A 174 -39.67 44.66 -2.39
C GLU A 174 -39.50 43.48 -1.39
N THR A 175 -40.43 42.52 -1.36
CA THR A 175 -40.40 41.39 -0.43
C THR A 175 -39.44 40.25 -0.82
N ASP A 176 -38.86 40.26 -2.03
CA ASP A 176 -38.00 39.17 -2.53
C ASP A 176 -36.57 39.14 -1.94
N ARG A 177 -36.23 40.09 -1.04
CA ARG A 177 -34.87 40.25 -0.48
C ARG A 177 -34.49 39.31 0.67
N LYS A 178 -35.34 38.33 1.05
CA LYS A 178 -35.07 37.35 2.13
C LYS A 178 -35.13 35.88 1.70
N ARG A 179 -34.53 35.53 0.56
CA ARG A 179 -34.09 34.14 0.30
C ARG A 179 -32.92 33.78 1.22
N ALA A 180 -33.23 33.39 2.45
CA ALA A 180 -32.28 32.82 3.41
C ALA A 180 -31.76 31.46 2.90
N ARG A 181 -30.73 31.50 2.04
CA ARG A 181 -29.88 30.35 1.75
C ARG A 181 -29.36 29.83 3.09
N ARG A 182 -29.55 28.53 3.38
CA ARG A 182 -28.93 27.90 4.56
C ARG A 182 -27.42 28.21 4.52
N PRO A 183 -26.82 28.74 5.60
CA PRO A 183 -25.41 29.07 5.58
C PRO A 183 -24.60 27.80 5.32
N TYR A 184 -23.73 27.86 4.32
CA TYR A 184 -22.61 26.93 4.20
C TYR A 184 -21.85 26.98 5.52
N GLN A 185 -21.48 25.82 6.09
CA GLN A 185 -20.71 25.79 7.34
C GLN A 185 -19.26 26.16 7.04
N THR A 186 -19.00 27.46 6.92
CA THR A 186 -17.67 28.04 6.91
C THR A 186 -16.90 27.59 8.15
N LYS A 187 -15.83 26.81 7.96
CA LYS A 187 -14.87 26.53 9.03
C LYS A 187 -13.72 27.51 8.91
N SER A 188 -13.55 28.29 9.96
CA SER A 188 -12.47 29.25 10.11
C SER A 188 -11.29 28.56 10.83
N PHE A 189 -10.09 28.86 10.36
CA PHE A 189 -8.83 28.28 10.80
C PHE A 189 -7.86 29.41 11.11
N LYS A 190 -7.23 29.36 12.27
CA LYS A 190 -6.08 30.20 12.59
C LYS A 190 -4.82 29.48 12.12
N VAL A 191 -4.04 30.15 11.29
CA VAL A 191 -2.80 29.66 10.70
C VAL A 191 -1.66 30.52 11.21
N GLU A 192 -0.66 29.90 11.82
CA GLU A 192 0.57 30.57 12.21
C GLU A 192 1.72 29.98 11.37
N ILE A 193 2.54 30.86 10.80
CA ILE A 193 3.75 30.52 10.04
C ILE A 193 4.91 31.20 10.73
N SER A 194 5.82 30.41 11.33
CA SER A 194 6.95 30.90 12.12
C SER A 194 8.28 30.43 11.54
N PHE A 195 9.25 31.33 11.42
CA PHE A 195 10.58 31.02 10.89
C PHE A 195 11.32 30.04 11.82
N ALA A 196 11.91 29.01 11.22
CA ALA A 196 12.60 27.95 11.95
C ALA A 196 14.11 27.88 11.62
N ALA A 197 14.49 27.89 10.34
CA ALA A 197 15.90 27.74 9.94
C ALA A 197 16.19 28.25 8.52
N LYS A 198 17.48 28.50 8.23
CA LYS A 198 18.00 28.64 6.85
C LYS A 198 18.76 27.39 6.46
N ILE A 199 18.45 26.82 5.29
CA ILE A 199 19.12 25.65 4.72
C ILE A 199 19.93 26.15 3.51
N PRO A 200 21.28 26.13 3.53
CA PRO A 200 22.09 26.66 2.43
C PRO A 200 21.87 25.88 1.13
N MET A 201 21.62 26.55 0.01
CA MET A 201 21.52 25.89 -1.29
C MET A 201 22.86 25.29 -1.73
N GLN A 202 23.98 25.88 -1.28
CA GLN A 202 25.32 25.31 -1.37
C GLN A 202 25.42 23.87 -0.81
N ALA A 203 24.54 23.45 0.12
CA ALA A 203 24.51 22.07 0.59
C ALA A 203 24.13 21.07 -0.51
N ILE A 204 23.36 21.49 -1.54
CA ILE A 204 23.11 20.69 -2.75
C ILE A 204 24.43 20.47 -3.50
N ALA A 205 25.22 21.53 -3.73
CA ALA A 205 26.51 21.44 -4.41
C ALA A 205 27.55 20.62 -3.63
N ASN A 206 27.52 20.65 -2.30
CA ASN A 206 28.38 19.80 -1.48
C ASN A 206 27.97 18.32 -1.62
N ALA A 207 26.65 18.04 -1.72
CA ALA A 207 26.11 16.73 -2.06
C ALA A 207 26.58 16.24 -3.44
N LEU A 208 26.68 17.13 -4.46
CA LEU A 208 27.25 16.80 -5.77
C LEU A 208 28.70 16.30 -5.68
N ARG A 209 29.48 16.85 -4.74
CA ARG A 209 30.90 16.52 -4.51
C ARG A 209 31.10 15.30 -3.60
N GLY A 210 30.02 14.61 -3.20
CA GLY A 210 30.07 13.47 -2.28
C GLY A 210 30.32 13.86 -0.82
N GLN A 211 30.24 15.15 -0.47
CA GLN A 211 30.36 15.64 0.90
C GLN A 211 28.98 15.62 1.57
N GLU A 212 28.52 14.43 1.97
CA GLU A 212 27.25 14.29 2.67
C GLU A 212 27.34 14.80 4.12
N ASN A 213 26.50 15.77 4.44
CA ASN A 213 26.26 16.30 5.78
C ASN A 213 24.75 16.47 6.04
N GLU A 214 24.34 16.77 7.28
CA GLU A 214 22.92 16.89 7.63
C GLU A 214 22.19 17.94 6.76
N ASN A 215 22.86 19.07 6.48
CA ASN A 215 22.34 20.13 5.61
C ASN A 215 22.07 19.65 4.16
N SER A 216 22.88 18.74 3.63
CA SER A 216 22.69 18.16 2.29
C SER A 216 21.44 17.25 2.23
N GLN A 217 21.18 16.48 3.29
CA GLN A 217 19.99 15.63 3.37
C GLN A 217 18.72 16.48 3.50
N GLU A 218 18.75 17.55 4.31
CA GLU A 218 17.63 18.49 4.42
C GLU A 218 17.42 19.30 3.12
N ALA A 219 18.48 19.72 2.42
CA ALA A 219 18.33 20.38 1.12
C ALA A 219 17.70 19.46 0.06
N LEU A 220 18.12 18.19 -0.01
CA LEU A 220 17.46 17.19 -0.87
C LEU A 220 16.00 16.97 -0.47
N ARG A 221 15.71 16.90 0.84
CA ARG A 221 14.34 16.78 1.37
C ARG A 221 13.46 17.96 0.97
N VAL A 222 13.98 19.18 0.93
CA VAL A 222 13.22 20.35 0.43
C VAL A 222 12.83 20.16 -1.03
N LEU A 223 13.77 19.77 -1.90
CA LEU A 223 13.47 19.48 -3.32
C LEU A 223 12.44 18.34 -3.46
N ASP A 224 12.58 17.29 -2.65
CA ASP A 224 11.65 16.17 -2.56
C ASP A 224 10.24 16.60 -2.07
N ILE A 225 10.13 17.67 -1.28
CA ILE A 225 8.85 18.26 -0.85
C ILE A 225 8.25 19.16 -1.95
N VAL A 226 9.07 19.84 -2.76
CA VAL A 226 8.62 20.58 -3.95
C VAL A 226 7.88 19.63 -4.91
N LEU A 227 8.48 18.48 -5.24
CA LEU A 227 7.83 17.45 -6.08
C LEU A 227 6.46 17.02 -5.52
N ARG A 228 6.36 16.83 -4.20
CA ARG A 228 5.12 16.43 -3.52
C ARG A 228 4.06 17.53 -3.54
N GLN A 229 4.44 18.81 -3.37
CA GLN A 229 3.50 19.92 -3.46
C GLN A 229 3.02 20.13 -4.91
N HIS A 230 3.90 19.98 -5.90
CA HIS A 230 3.55 20.02 -7.32
C HIS A 230 2.52 18.96 -7.69
N ALA A 231 2.79 17.69 -7.35
CA ALA A 231 1.84 16.59 -7.55
C ALA A 231 0.53 16.76 -6.75
N ALA A 232 0.57 17.39 -5.57
CA ALA A 232 -0.63 17.70 -4.81
C ALA A 232 -1.55 18.68 -5.57
N LYS A 233 -0.98 19.74 -6.17
CA LYS A 233 -1.72 20.73 -6.97
C LYS A 233 -2.35 20.12 -8.22
N GLN A 234 -1.72 19.10 -8.80
CA GLN A 234 -2.27 18.30 -9.91
C GLN A 234 -3.36 17.29 -9.47
N GLY A 235 -3.76 17.27 -8.19
CA GLY A 235 -4.81 16.38 -7.68
C GLY A 235 -4.38 14.91 -7.53
N CYS A 236 -3.07 14.62 -7.54
CA CYS A 236 -2.58 13.26 -7.35
C CYS A 236 -2.85 12.74 -5.93
N LEU A 237 -3.13 11.43 -5.83
CA LEU A 237 -2.93 10.71 -4.57
C LEU A 237 -1.44 10.58 -4.30
N LEU A 238 -1.01 11.01 -3.12
CA LEU A 238 0.37 10.93 -2.66
C LEU A 238 0.54 9.73 -1.71
N VAL A 239 1.47 8.83 -2.04
CA VAL A 239 1.89 7.74 -1.14
C VAL A 239 3.41 7.78 -1.01
N ARG A 240 3.91 8.37 0.09
CA ARG A 240 5.34 8.71 0.26
C ARG A 240 5.80 9.63 -0.89
N GLN A 241 6.76 9.15 -1.71
CA GLN A 241 7.26 9.80 -2.91
C GLN A 241 6.69 9.19 -4.21
N SER A 242 5.56 8.48 -4.14
CA SER A 242 4.84 8.03 -5.33
C SER A 242 3.53 8.79 -5.54
N PHE A 243 3.27 9.19 -6.78
CA PHE A 243 2.16 10.05 -7.18
C PHE A 243 1.27 9.30 -8.18
N PHE A 244 -0.05 9.38 -7.96
CA PHE A 244 -1.05 8.60 -8.69
C PHE A 244 -2.17 9.51 -9.21
N HIS A 245 -2.30 9.59 -10.53
CA HIS A 245 -3.25 10.47 -11.22
C HIS A 245 -4.65 9.84 -11.28
N ASN A 246 -5.70 10.66 -11.16
CA ASN A 246 -7.10 10.23 -11.20
C ASN A 246 -7.61 10.02 -12.64
N GLU A 247 -7.00 9.11 -13.38
CA GLU A 247 -7.36 8.85 -14.79
C GLU A 247 -7.74 7.38 -14.97
N PRO A 248 -8.88 7.05 -15.60
CA PRO A 248 -9.30 5.66 -15.83
C PRO A 248 -8.25 4.79 -16.54
N ARG A 249 -7.45 5.37 -17.45
CA ARG A 249 -6.34 4.69 -18.15
C ARG A 249 -5.23 4.15 -17.22
N ASN A 250 -5.12 4.71 -16.02
CA ASN A 250 -4.15 4.27 -15.01
C ASN A 250 -4.72 3.17 -14.09
N PHE A 251 -6.01 2.86 -14.19
CA PHE A 251 -6.68 1.90 -13.32
C PHE A 251 -6.72 0.50 -13.94
N VAL A 252 -6.59 -0.50 -13.09
CA VAL A 252 -6.46 -1.92 -13.46
C VAL A 252 -7.29 -2.76 -12.51
N ASP A 253 -8.34 -3.44 -12.98
CA ASP A 253 -9.19 -4.22 -12.08
C ASP A 253 -8.46 -5.45 -11.51
N LEU A 254 -8.48 -5.57 -10.17
CA LEU A 254 -7.93 -6.72 -9.45
C LEU A 254 -9.03 -7.68 -8.97
N GLY A 255 -10.31 -7.32 -9.14
CA GLY A 255 -11.47 -8.02 -8.60
C GLY A 255 -11.75 -7.68 -7.14
N GLY A 256 -12.94 -8.03 -6.65
CA GLY A 256 -13.32 -7.78 -5.25
C GLY A 256 -13.60 -6.31 -4.92
N GLY A 257 -13.90 -5.48 -5.92
CA GLY A 257 -14.06 -4.02 -5.76
C GLY A 257 -12.74 -3.25 -5.58
N VAL A 258 -11.59 -3.88 -5.84
CA VAL A 258 -10.26 -3.28 -5.68
C VAL A 258 -9.61 -3.07 -7.05
N LEU A 259 -9.07 -1.88 -7.28
CA LEU A 259 -8.30 -1.54 -8.49
C LEU A 259 -6.82 -1.33 -8.12
N GLY A 260 -5.92 -1.72 -9.01
CA GLY A 260 -4.55 -1.21 -9.04
C GLY A 260 -4.55 0.14 -9.75
N CYS A 261 -3.96 1.16 -9.13
CA CYS A 261 -3.72 2.47 -9.72
C CYS A 261 -2.24 2.59 -10.05
N ARG A 262 -1.93 2.72 -11.34
CA ARG A 262 -0.60 3.04 -11.84
C ARG A 262 -0.27 4.51 -11.57
N GLY A 263 1.01 4.78 -11.40
CA GLY A 263 1.60 6.07 -11.12
C GLY A 263 3.12 5.94 -11.17
N PHE A 264 3.82 6.85 -10.51
CA PHE A 264 5.29 6.85 -10.52
C PHE A 264 5.84 7.28 -9.17
N HIS A 265 6.99 6.71 -8.81
CA HIS A 265 7.90 7.23 -7.79
C HIS A 265 8.74 8.36 -8.39
N SER A 266 9.01 9.42 -7.64
CA SER A 266 9.89 10.53 -8.03
C SER A 266 10.67 11.02 -6.81
N SER A 267 12.01 10.99 -6.85
CA SER A 267 12.84 11.51 -5.76
C SER A 267 14.22 11.98 -6.23
N PHE A 268 14.72 13.06 -5.66
CA PHE A 268 16.10 13.50 -5.89
C PHE A 268 17.12 12.60 -5.17
N ARG A 269 18.26 12.35 -5.83
CA ARG A 269 19.32 11.45 -5.36
C ARG A 269 20.69 12.02 -5.71
N THR A 270 21.61 11.95 -4.76
CA THR A 270 23.05 12.09 -5.00
C THR A 270 23.57 10.86 -5.75
N THR A 271 24.39 11.09 -6.77
CA THR A 271 25.09 10.04 -7.53
C THR A 271 26.52 10.50 -7.81
N GLN A 272 27.39 9.58 -8.24
CA GLN A 272 28.75 9.96 -8.67
C GLN A 272 28.77 10.90 -9.89
N GLY A 273 27.68 10.96 -10.67
CA GLY A 273 27.49 11.91 -11.77
C GLY A 273 26.79 13.21 -11.35
N GLY A 274 26.69 13.50 -10.06
CA GLY A 274 25.96 14.63 -9.50
C GLY A 274 24.51 14.32 -9.11
N LEU A 275 23.69 15.35 -9.03
CA LEU A 275 22.29 15.26 -8.63
C LEU A 275 21.46 14.66 -9.76
N SER A 276 20.56 13.76 -9.39
CA SER A 276 19.67 13.11 -10.33
C SER A 276 18.26 12.98 -9.77
N LEU A 277 17.26 13.18 -10.63
CA LEU A 277 15.89 12.78 -10.34
C LEU A 277 15.75 11.29 -10.70
N ASN A 278 15.53 10.44 -9.71
CA ASN A 278 15.16 9.05 -9.93
C ASN A 278 13.63 8.95 -10.08
N ILE A 279 13.17 8.40 -11.20
CA ILE A 279 11.75 8.12 -11.44
C ILE A 279 11.58 6.64 -11.74
N ASP A 280 10.63 5.95 -11.10
CA ASP A 280 10.23 4.60 -11.52
C ASP A 280 8.71 4.45 -11.56
N VAL A 281 8.21 3.49 -12.31
CA VAL A 281 6.79 3.14 -12.31
C VAL A 281 6.38 2.55 -10.96
N SER A 282 5.20 2.91 -10.47
CA SER A 282 4.66 2.44 -9.20
C SER A 282 3.19 2.08 -9.34
N THR A 283 2.73 1.07 -8.60
CA THR A 283 1.31 0.68 -8.53
C THR A 283 0.88 0.64 -7.06
N THR A 284 -0.15 1.40 -6.71
CA THR A 284 -0.83 1.29 -5.40
C THR A 284 -2.22 0.67 -5.59
N MET A 285 -2.85 0.18 -4.52
CA MET A 285 -4.24 -0.28 -4.58
C MET A 285 -5.21 0.82 -4.14
N ILE A 286 -6.32 0.95 -4.86
CA ILE A 286 -7.44 1.84 -4.54
C ILE A 286 -8.77 1.07 -4.51
N ILE A 287 -9.74 1.62 -3.79
CA ILE A 287 -11.16 1.24 -3.87
C ILE A 287 -11.69 1.62 -5.26
N ARG A 288 -12.53 0.77 -5.86
CA ARG A 288 -13.29 1.11 -7.07
C ARG A 288 -14.21 2.31 -6.79
N PRO A 289 -14.05 3.46 -7.48
CA PRO A 289 -14.99 4.57 -7.37
C PRO A 289 -16.32 4.26 -8.06
N GLY A 290 -17.37 5.03 -7.74
CA GLY A 290 -18.73 4.82 -8.27
C GLY A 290 -19.72 4.41 -7.17
N PRO A 291 -20.93 3.96 -7.51
CA PRO A 291 -21.97 3.61 -6.55
C PRO A 291 -21.49 2.68 -5.44
N VAL A 292 -21.90 2.95 -4.20
CA VAL A 292 -21.50 2.11 -3.05
C VAL A 292 -22.01 0.67 -3.22
N VAL A 293 -23.20 0.49 -3.81
CA VAL A 293 -23.79 -0.83 -4.05
C VAL A 293 -22.91 -1.69 -4.97
N ASP A 294 -22.44 -1.16 -6.11
CA ASP A 294 -21.59 -1.90 -7.06
C ASP A 294 -20.30 -2.40 -6.42
N PHE A 295 -19.70 -1.57 -5.57
CA PHE A 295 -18.53 -1.95 -4.80
C PHE A 295 -18.86 -3.06 -3.79
N LEU A 296 -20.00 -3.02 -3.11
CA LEU A 296 -20.43 -4.08 -2.19
C LEU A 296 -20.71 -5.40 -2.92
N LEU A 297 -21.44 -5.36 -4.04
CA LEU A 297 -21.69 -6.53 -4.91
C LEU A 297 -20.37 -7.18 -5.32
N ALA A 298 -19.45 -6.39 -5.89
CA ALA A 298 -18.13 -6.86 -6.30
C ALA A 298 -17.26 -7.35 -5.13
N ASN A 299 -17.31 -6.69 -3.96
CA ASN A 299 -16.49 -7.05 -2.79
C ASN A 299 -16.99 -8.31 -2.06
N GLN A 300 -18.29 -8.59 -2.13
CA GLN A 300 -18.89 -9.77 -1.54
C GLN A 300 -19.07 -10.93 -2.53
N ASN A 301 -18.86 -10.69 -3.84
CA ASN A 301 -19.06 -11.65 -4.93
C ASN A 301 -20.51 -12.14 -4.98
N VAL A 302 -21.45 -11.18 -4.99
CA VAL A 302 -22.90 -11.40 -5.06
C VAL A 302 -23.49 -10.51 -6.16
N ASN A 303 -24.61 -10.94 -6.75
CA ASN A 303 -25.15 -10.32 -7.96
C ASN A 303 -26.38 -9.43 -7.72
N HIS A 304 -26.96 -9.45 -6.51
CA HIS A 304 -28.15 -8.66 -6.17
C HIS A 304 -28.03 -8.07 -4.75
N PRO A 305 -28.52 -6.84 -4.49
CA PRO A 305 -28.30 -6.19 -3.19
C PRO A 305 -28.95 -6.94 -1.99
N ASN A 306 -30.05 -7.67 -2.21
CA ASN A 306 -30.64 -8.61 -1.23
C ASN A 306 -29.65 -9.68 -0.69
N GLN A 307 -28.57 -9.98 -1.41
CA GLN A 307 -27.57 -10.99 -1.02
C GLN A 307 -26.39 -10.37 -0.23
N ILE A 308 -26.38 -9.05 0.00
CA ILE A 308 -25.30 -8.35 0.72
C ILE A 308 -25.36 -8.71 2.20
N ASN A 309 -24.26 -9.26 2.74
CA ASN A 309 -24.10 -9.36 4.19
C ASN A 309 -23.76 -7.96 4.76
N TRP A 310 -24.70 -7.36 5.48
CA TRP A 310 -24.59 -5.99 5.97
C TRP A 310 -23.57 -5.82 7.11
N ASP A 311 -23.30 -6.83 7.93
CA ASP A 311 -22.23 -6.80 8.95
C ASP A 311 -20.82 -6.79 8.35
N LYS A 312 -20.66 -7.48 7.22
CA LYS A 312 -19.45 -7.40 6.40
C LYS A 312 -19.37 -6.04 5.70
N ALA A 313 -20.48 -5.52 5.16
CA ALA A 313 -20.54 -4.19 4.55
C ALA A 313 -20.16 -3.07 5.54
N LYS A 314 -20.73 -3.06 6.76
CA LYS A 314 -20.44 -2.12 7.86
C LYS A 314 -18.94 -2.07 8.17
N ARG A 315 -18.26 -3.22 8.21
CA ARG A 315 -16.79 -3.34 8.41
C ARG A 315 -15.94 -3.02 7.18
N THR A 316 -16.50 -3.13 5.97
CA THR A 316 -15.80 -2.78 4.73
C THR A 316 -15.86 -1.29 4.43
N LEU A 317 -17.01 -0.65 4.65
CA LEU A 317 -17.25 0.76 4.32
C LEU A 317 -16.74 1.74 5.39
N LYS A 318 -16.59 1.32 6.65
CA LYS A 318 -16.12 2.20 7.75
C LYS A 318 -14.81 2.90 7.39
N ASN A 319 -14.80 4.22 7.56
CA ASN A 319 -13.72 5.16 7.19
C ASN A 319 -13.52 5.44 5.69
N LEU A 320 -14.24 4.81 4.77
CA LEU A 320 -14.26 5.24 3.37
C LEU A 320 -15.01 6.58 3.23
N ARG A 321 -14.80 7.27 2.12
CA ARG A 321 -15.46 8.53 1.76
C ARG A 321 -16.44 8.33 0.61
N VAL A 322 -17.59 8.96 0.69
CA VAL A 322 -18.64 8.94 -0.34
C VAL A 322 -19.10 10.34 -0.69
N LYS A 323 -19.23 10.60 -1.99
CA LYS A 323 -19.87 11.77 -2.56
C LYS A 323 -21.38 11.54 -2.62
N VAL A 324 -22.16 12.49 -2.14
CA VAL A 324 -23.62 12.40 -2.01
C VAL A 324 -24.33 13.26 -3.07
N SER A 325 -25.14 12.61 -3.91
CA SER A 325 -26.01 13.24 -4.91
C SER A 325 -27.26 13.87 -4.28
N PRO A 326 -27.83 14.97 -4.81
CA PRO A 326 -27.28 15.87 -5.83
C PRO A 326 -26.27 16.88 -5.27
N SER A 327 -26.10 16.93 -3.94
CA SER A 327 -25.30 17.93 -3.22
C SER A 327 -23.78 17.91 -3.50
N ASN A 328 -23.31 16.96 -4.31
CA ASN A 328 -21.91 16.71 -4.64
C ASN A 328 -20.97 16.65 -3.42
N SER A 329 -21.50 16.23 -2.27
CA SER A 329 -20.89 16.40 -0.95
C SER A 329 -20.12 15.14 -0.50
N GLU A 330 -18.80 15.21 -0.31
CA GLU A 330 -17.95 14.06 0.08
C GLU A 330 -17.85 13.85 1.61
N TYR A 331 -18.63 12.97 2.20
CA TYR A 331 -18.53 12.66 3.63
C TYR A 331 -17.70 11.39 3.92
N LYS A 332 -17.15 11.29 5.13
CA LYS A 332 -16.53 10.06 5.65
C LYS A 332 -17.58 9.17 6.31
N ILE A 333 -17.70 7.92 5.88
CA ILE A 333 -18.59 6.92 6.47
C ILE A 333 -18.12 6.58 7.89
N THR A 334 -19.01 6.77 8.86
CA THR A 334 -18.81 6.37 10.26
C THR A 334 -19.45 5.01 10.55
N GLY A 335 -20.52 4.65 9.85
CA GLY A 335 -21.18 3.34 9.94
C GLY A 335 -22.33 3.16 8.96
N LEU A 336 -23.23 2.24 9.28
CA LEU A 336 -24.54 2.06 8.63
C LEU A 336 -25.62 2.22 9.69
N SER A 337 -26.85 2.51 9.28
CA SER A 337 -28.02 2.40 10.17
C SER A 337 -28.25 0.96 10.63
N GLU A 338 -29.03 0.80 11.69
CA GLU A 338 -29.44 -0.51 12.21
C GLU A 338 -30.77 -0.96 11.59
N LEU A 339 -31.62 0.00 11.20
CA LEU A 339 -32.88 -0.24 10.50
C LEU A 339 -32.77 0.12 9.00
N PRO A 340 -33.59 -0.49 8.13
CA PRO A 340 -33.77 -0.09 6.73
C PRO A 340 -34.24 1.36 6.57
N CYS A 341 -34.02 1.96 5.40
CA CYS A 341 -34.36 3.35 5.11
C CYS A 341 -35.83 3.72 5.37
N ARG A 342 -36.79 2.83 5.06
CA ARG A 342 -38.23 2.99 5.37
C ARG A 342 -38.57 3.00 6.87
N ARG A 343 -37.67 2.52 7.73
CA ARG A 343 -37.89 2.38 9.19
C ARG A 343 -36.90 3.19 10.04
N GLN A 344 -35.83 3.68 9.44
CA GLN A 344 -34.85 4.50 10.13
C GLN A 344 -35.41 5.90 10.34
N MET A 345 -35.78 6.23 11.57
CA MET A 345 -36.24 7.57 11.95
C MET A 345 -35.06 8.53 12.16
N PHE A 346 -35.31 9.83 12.01
CA PHE A 346 -34.47 10.90 12.55
C PHE A 346 -35.30 12.15 12.89
N THR A 347 -34.78 12.96 13.81
CA THR A 347 -35.41 14.19 14.27
C THR A 347 -35.18 15.35 13.28
N MET A 348 -36.26 15.89 12.71
CA MET A 348 -36.25 17.05 11.81
C MET A 348 -36.88 18.28 12.48
N LYS A 349 -36.22 19.44 12.37
CA LYS A 349 -36.82 20.73 12.77
C LYS A 349 -37.79 21.23 11.70
N LYS A 350 -39.01 21.61 12.08
CA LYS A 350 -39.99 22.28 11.18
C LYS A 350 -39.41 23.60 10.66
N LYS A 351 -39.77 24.01 9.44
CA LYS A 351 -39.49 25.36 8.94
C LYS A 351 -40.43 26.36 9.64
N GLY A 352 -39.87 27.39 10.27
CA GLY A 352 -40.64 28.53 10.80
C GLY A 352 -40.79 28.58 12.33
N ALA A 353 -40.25 27.62 13.09
CA ALA A 353 -40.31 27.66 14.55
C ALA A 353 -39.29 28.64 15.16
N GLU A 354 -39.77 29.67 15.86
CA GLU A 354 -38.96 30.45 16.80
C GLU A 354 -38.74 29.65 18.09
N ALA A 355 -37.48 29.64 18.57
CA ALA A 355 -36.96 29.31 19.91
C ALA A 355 -37.41 28.03 20.67
N ASN A 356 -38.60 27.48 20.48
CA ASN A 356 -39.11 26.28 21.15
C ASN A 356 -39.07 25.04 20.24
N ASP A 357 -38.90 23.87 20.87
CA ASP A 357 -38.30 22.68 20.23
C ASP A 357 -39.30 21.81 19.44
N ASP A 358 -40.03 22.43 18.51
CA ASP A 358 -41.05 21.79 17.69
C ASP A 358 -40.41 20.90 16.59
N THR A 359 -39.96 19.73 17.03
CA THR A 359 -39.31 18.70 16.21
C THR A 359 -40.29 17.61 15.79
N VAL A 360 -40.06 17.03 14.61
CA VAL A 360 -40.85 15.92 14.06
C VAL A 360 -39.91 14.76 13.78
N GLU A 361 -40.27 13.57 14.23
CA GLU A 361 -39.60 12.35 13.77
C GLU A 361 -40.15 11.94 12.41
N VAL A 362 -39.26 11.73 11.44
CA VAL A 362 -39.60 11.30 10.08
C VAL A 362 -38.65 10.19 9.65
N THR A 363 -39.13 9.25 8.82
CA THR A 363 -38.25 8.23 8.25
C THR A 363 -37.25 8.87 7.28
N VAL A 364 -36.08 8.26 7.09
CA VAL A 364 -35.13 8.70 6.07
C VAL A 364 -35.76 8.58 4.67
N TYR A 365 -36.55 7.54 4.41
CA TYR A 365 -37.25 7.36 3.14
C TYR A 365 -38.24 8.50 2.85
N ASP A 366 -39.18 8.78 3.77
CA ASP A 366 -40.19 9.83 3.60
C ASP A 366 -39.57 11.22 3.51
N TYR A 367 -38.45 11.46 4.21
CA TYR A 367 -37.70 12.70 4.07
C TYR A 367 -37.14 12.88 2.65
N PHE A 368 -36.54 11.85 2.05
CA PHE A 368 -35.98 11.98 0.71
C PHE A 368 -37.08 12.00 -0.37
N VAL A 369 -38.10 11.15 -0.27
CA VAL A 369 -39.19 11.08 -1.25
C VAL A 369 -40.14 12.29 -1.11
N ASN A 370 -40.74 12.49 0.06
CA ASN A 370 -41.83 13.47 0.23
C ASN A 370 -41.32 14.89 0.51
N HIS A 371 -40.21 15.06 1.25
CA HIS A 371 -39.67 16.38 1.61
C HIS A 371 -38.50 16.88 0.74
N ARG A 372 -37.83 15.99 -0.01
CA ARG A 372 -36.76 16.36 -0.96
C ARG A 372 -37.09 16.07 -2.42
N HIS A 373 -38.24 15.44 -2.71
CA HIS A 373 -38.65 15.05 -4.07
C HIS A 373 -37.55 14.27 -4.80
N THR A 374 -36.88 13.37 -4.06
CA THR A 374 -35.83 12.48 -4.55
C THR A 374 -36.38 11.07 -4.52
N GLU A 375 -36.67 10.52 -5.70
CA GLU A 375 -37.09 9.13 -5.86
C GLU A 375 -35.99 8.18 -5.38
N LEU A 376 -36.41 7.05 -4.78
CA LEU A 376 -35.52 6.02 -4.24
C LEU A 376 -36.02 4.65 -4.72
N GLU A 377 -35.31 4.06 -5.68
CA GLU A 377 -35.72 2.85 -6.40
C GLU A 377 -35.63 1.58 -5.53
N TYR A 378 -34.53 1.43 -4.79
CA TYR A 378 -34.19 0.18 -4.08
C TYR A 378 -33.74 0.37 -2.62
N SER A 379 -33.37 1.58 -2.23
CA SER A 379 -32.78 1.89 -0.91
C SER A 379 -33.75 1.77 0.24
N GLY A 380 -35.06 1.74 -0.03
CA GLY A 380 -36.12 1.66 0.99
C GLY A 380 -35.90 0.52 1.99
N ASP A 381 -35.50 -0.64 1.47
CA ASP A 381 -35.44 -1.90 2.23
C ASP A 381 -34.00 -2.25 2.69
N TYR A 382 -33.04 -1.35 2.46
CA TYR A 382 -31.64 -1.50 2.87
C TYR A 382 -31.20 -0.45 3.91
N PRO A 383 -30.11 -0.72 4.67
CA PRO A 383 -29.53 0.27 5.60
C PRO A 383 -29.02 1.52 4.90
N CYS A 384 -29.19 2.67 5.56
CA CYS A 384 -28.61 3.95 5.16
C CYS A 384 -27.12 4.01 5.49
N ILE A 385 -26.36 4.78 4.70
CA ILE A 385 -24.99 5.16 5.03
C ILE A 385 -25.04 6.19 6.17
N ASN A 386 -24.36 5.93 7.29
CA ASN A 386 -24.18 6.92 8.35
C ASN A 386 -22.88 7.70 8.14
N VAL A 387 -23.02 9.01 7.98
CA VAL A 387 -21.93 9.98 7.81
C VAL A 387 -21.79 10.95 8.99
N GLY A 388 -22.68 10.85 9.97
CA GLY A 388 -22.71 11.73 11.15
C GLY A 388 -21.78 11.29 12.28
N LYS A 389 -21.77 12.08 13.36
CA LYS A 389 -21.02 11.77 14.60
C LYS A 389 -21.79 10.71 15.41
N PRO A 390 -21.13 9.91 16.29
CA PRO A 390 -21.82 8.89 17.09
C PRO A 390 -23.02 9.42 17.91
N LYS A 391 -22.90 10.63 18.49
CA LYS A 391 -23.99 11.28 19.25
C LYS A 391 -24.99 12.08 18.39
N ARG A 392 -24.73 12.25 17.10
CA ARG A 392 -25.57 13.00 16.13
C ARG A 392 -25.40 12.35 14.75
N PRO A 393 -26.06 11.21 14.50
CA PRO A 393 -25.95 10.50 13.24
C PRO A 393 -26.51 11.33 12.08
N THR A 394 -26.16 10.95 10.86
CA THR A 394 -26.69 11.57 9.65
C THR A 394 -26.78 10.48 8.61
N TYR A 395 -28.01 10.10 8.29
CA TYR A 395 -28.31 8.96 7.43
C TYR A 395 -28.59 9.42 6.01
N ILE A 396 -27.94 8.78 5.05
CA ILE A 396 -28.12 9.02 3.61
C ILE A 396 -28.50 7.68 2.95
N PRO A 397 -29.55 7.64 2.10
CA PRO A 397 -29.88 6.47 1.28
C PRO A 397 -28.68 5.96 0.47
N LEU A 398 -28.64 4.65 0.23
CA LEU A 398 -27.52 3.97 -0.42
C LEU A 398 -27.30 4.47 -1.86
N GLU A 399 -28.39 4.62 -2.62
CA GLU A 399 -28.40 5.14 -4.00
C GLU A 399 -27.69 6.47 -4.16
N LEU A 400 -27.88 7.36 -3.19
CA LEU A 400 -27.35 8.72 -3.28
C LEU A 400 -25.84 8.77 -2.99
N CYS A 401 -25.21 7.65 -2.61
CA CYS A 401 -23.81 7.56 -2.20
C CYS A 401 -22.92 6.91 -3.27
N SER A 402 -21.90 7.64 -3.72
CA SER A 402 -20.83 7.11 -4.60
C SER A 402 -19.46 7.23 -3.93
N LEU A 403 -18.67 6.16 -3.92
CA LEU A 403 -17.30 6.14 -3.41
C LEU A 403 -16.40 7.10 -4.21
N VAL A 404 -15.71 7.98 -3.48
CA VAL A 404 -14.75 8.94 -4.04
C VAL A 404 -13.56 8.20 -4.65
N SER A 405 -12.99 8.72 -5.74
CA SER A 405 -11.81 8.14 -6.38
C SER A 405 -10.53 8.29 -5.55
N LEU A 406 -9.49 7.57 -5.98
CA LEU A 406 -8.15 7.53 -5.38
C LEU A 406 -8.12 7.23 -3.86
N GLN A 407 -9.11 6.50 -3.36
CA GLN A 407 -9.12 6.05 -1.97
C GLN A 407 -8.27 4.78 -1.80
N ARG A 408 -7.15 4.89 -1.09
CA ARG A 408 -6.19 3.79 -0.94
C ARG A 408 -6.80 2.57 -0.23
N TYR A 409 -6.70 1.40 -0.86
CA TYR A 409 -7.00 0.11 -0.22
C TYR A 409 -5.77 -0.36 0.58
N THR A 410 -5.92 -0.48 1.89
CA THR A 410 -4.83 -0.83 2.83
C THR A 410 -4.94 -2.22 3.43
N LYS A 411 -6.06 -2.93 3.21
CA LYS A 411 -6.27 -4.30 3.68
C LYS A 411 -5.40 -5.27 2.85
N ALA A 412 -5.10 -6.44 3.43
CA ALA A 412 -4.36 -7.48 2.72
C ALA A 412 -5.14 -7.99 1.50
N LEU A 413 -4.49 -8.07 0.34
CA LEU A 413 -5.06 -8.64 -0.87
C LEU A 413 -5.20 -10.17 -0.76
N SER A 414 -6.23 -10.74 -1.41
CA SER A 414 -6.34 -12.18 -1.62
C SER A 414 -5.24 -12.70 -2.55
N THR A 415 -4.97 -14.02 -2.53
CA THR A 415 -3.93 -14.62 -3.40
C THR A 415 -4.24 -14.41 -4.89
N LEU A 416 -5.52 -14.38 -5.28
CA LEU A 416 -5.95 -14.06 -6.65
C LEU A 416 -5.66 -12.60 -7.00
N GLN A 417 -6.03 -11.66 -6.13
CA GLN A 417 -5.73 -10.23 -6.31
C GLN A 417 -4.22 -9.96 -6.38
N ARG A 418 -3.39 -10.62 -5.54
CA ARG A 418 -1.92 -10.51 -5.61
C ARG A 418 -1.38 -11.04 -6.93
N SER A 419 -1.88 -12.19 -7.41
CA SER A 419 -1.48 -12.77 -8.69
C SER A 419 -1.82 -11.82 -9.85
N SER A 420 -3.04 -11.29 -9.86
CA SER A 420 -3.53 -10.30 -10.84
C SER A 420 -2.70 -9.01 -10.82
N LEU A 421 -2.36 -8.50 -9.62
CA LEU A 421 -1.55 -7.29 -9.47
C LEU A 421 -0.13 -7.47 -10.03
N VAL A 422 0.52 -8.59 -9.74
CA VAL A 422 1.87 -8.90 -10.27
C VAL A 422 1.83 -9.04 -11.79
N GLU A 423 0.85 -9.78 -12.32
CA GLU A 423 0.69 -10.01 -13.75
C GLU A 423 0.43 -8.71 -14.52
N LYS A 424 -0.53 -7.89 -14.06
CA LYS A 424 -0.94 -6.65 -14.73
C LYS A 424 -0.04 -5.44 -14.43
N SER A 425 0.90 -5.55 -13.49
CA SER A 425 1.98 -4.56 -13.27
C SER A 425 3.28 -4.91 -14.00
N ARG A 426 3.37 -6.10 -14.62
CA ARG A 426 4.53 -6.48 -15.42
C ARG A 426 4.60 -5.62 -16.70
N GLN A 427 5.74 -4.98 -16.92
CA GLN A 427 6.06 -4.20 -18.12
C GLN A 427 7.41 -4.63 -18.67
N LYS A 428 7.58 -4.58 -19.99
CA LYS A 428 8.90 -4.73 -20.64
C LYS A 428 9.73 -3.46 -20.44
N PRO A 429 11.07 -3.52 -20.56
CA PRO A 429 11.94 -2.35 -20.41
C PRO A 429 11.56 -1.17 -21.33
N GLN A 430 11.27 -1.44 -22.61
CA GLN A 430 10.83 -0.41 -23.57
C GLN A 430 9.50 0.24 -23.16
N GLU A 431 8.49 -0.55 -22.78
CA GLU A 431 7.19 -0.06 -22.31
C GLU A 431 7.37 0.81 -21.06
N ARG A 432 8.25 0.41 -20.12
CA ARG A 432 8.59 1.19 -18.93
C ARG A 432 9.29 2.50 -19.30
N MET A 433 10.25 2.49 -20.22
CA MET A 433 10.93 3.71 -20.69
C MET A 433 9.92 4.70 -21.29
N SER A 434 9.04 4.27 -22.19
CA SER A 434 8.00 5.15 -22.75
C SER A 434 7.08 5.71 -21.67
N ALA A 435 6.72 4.92 -20.66
CA ALA A 435 5.93 5.39 -19.51
C ALA A 435 6.66 6.48 -18.71
N LEU A 436 7.97 6.33 -18.46
CA LEU A 436 8.77 7.30 -17.73
C LEU A 436 8.97 8.62 -18.51
N SER A 437 9.20 8.54 -19.82
CA SER A 437 9.25 9.72 -20.70
C SER A 437 7.92 10.49 -20.67
N ASN A 438 6.79 9.78 -20.79
CA ASN A 438 5.46 10.39 -20.73
C ASN A 438 5.19 11.04 -19.37
N VAL A 439 5.62 10.40 -18.27
CA VAL A 439 5.51 10.94 -16.91
C VAL A 439 6.26 12.26 -16.77
N LEU A 440 7.49 12.39 -17.30
CA LEU A 440 8.24 13.64 -17.26
C LEU A 440 7.55 14.77 -18.02
N GLN A 441 7.05 14.48 -19.23
CA GLN A 441 6.34 15.45 -20.05
C GLN A 441 5.05 15.93 -19.38
N ILE A 442 4.24 15.01 -18.83
CA ILE A 442 3.00 15.35 -18.10
C ILE A 442 3.30 16.09 -16.79
N SER A 443 4.37 15.71 -16.09
CA SER A 443 4.77 16.38 -14.84
C SER A 443 5.19 17.83 -15.09
N ASN A 444 5.84 18.14 -16.22
CA ASN A 444 6.22 19.50 -16.61
C ASN A 444 7.01 20.24 -15.50
N TYR A 445 7.96 19.55 -14.86
CA TYR A 445 8.72 20.08 -13.71
C TYR A 445 9.50 21.35 -14.02
N ASP A 446 9.95 21.54 -15.27
CA ASP A 446 10.61 22.76 -15.72
C ASP A 446 9.71 24.00 -15.62
N ASN A 447 8.40 23.84 -15.40
CA ASN A 447 7.44 24.92 -15.14
C ASN A 447 7.05 25.10 -13.66
N ASP A 448 7.53 24.28 -12.72
CA ASP A 448 7.28 24.51 -11.30
C ASP A 448 8.02 25.78 -10.80
N PRO A 449 7.31 26.73 -10.15
CA PRO A 449 7.94 27.98 -9.71
C PRO A 449 9.01 27.82 -8.62
N MET A 450 8.93 26.80 -7.76
CA MET A 450 9.93 26.57 -6.71
C MET A 450 11.20 25.92 -7.28
N LEU A 451 11.08 25.01 -8.24
CA LEU A 451 12.24 24.47 -8.98
C LEU A 451 12.92 25.57 -9.81
N LYS A 452 12.16 26.41 -10.51
CA LYS A 452 12.70 27.61 -11.20
C LYS A 452 13.44 28.54 -10.25
N ALA A 453 12.82 28.90 -9.11
CA ALA A 453 13.42 29.82 -8.15
C ALA A 453 14.67 29.26 -7.45
N SER A 454 14.78 27.93 -7.33
CA SER A 454 15.98 27.24 -6.82
C SER A 454 16.98 26.86 -7.93
N TYR A 455 16.81 27.42 -9.14
CA TYR A 455 17.70 27.23 -10.29
C TYR A 455 17.90 25.76 -10.72
N VAL A 456 16.93 24.90 -10.38
CA VAL A 456 16.92 23.47 -10.68
C VAL A 456 16.33 23.24 -12.08
N LYS A 457 17.07 22.54 -12.95
CA LYS A 457 16.60 22.08 -14.27
C LYS A 457 16.75 20.58 -14.40
N ILE A 458 15.75 19.90 -14.94
CA ILE A 458 15.71 18.42 -14.97
C ILE A 458 15.80 17.95 -16.42
N SER A 459 16.82 17.16 -16.74
CA SER A 459 16.95 16.59 -18.09
C SER A 459 15.80 15.64 -18.42
N THR A 460 15.29 15.70 -19.64
CA THR A 460 14.28 14.76 -20.16
C THR A 460 14.91 13.47 -20.73
N GLN A 461 16.24 13.40 -20.81
CA GLN A 461 16.97 12.25 -21.35
C GLN A 461 17.39 11.28 -20.25
N PHE A 462 17.22 9.97 -20.50
CA PHE A 462 17.71 8.91 -19.62
C PHE A 462 19.24 9.02 -19.46
N THR A 463 19.74 8.91 -18.23
CA THR A 463 21.18 8.96 -17.98
C THR A 463 21.84 7.68 -18.49
N GLN A 464 22.67 7.83 -19.52
CA GLN A 464 23.56 6.78 -20.01
C GLN A 464 24.74 6.59 -19.05
N ILE A 465 25.06 5.33 -18.73
CA ILE A 465 26.21 4.93 -17.93
C ILE A 465 26.93 3.75 -18.59
N GLU A 466 28.22 3.64 -18.31
CA GLU A 466 28.99 2.44 -18.65
C GLU A 466 28.79 1.36 -17.58
N GLY A 467 28.26 0.21 -18.00
CA GLY A 467 28.17 -1.01 -17.21
C GLY A 467 29.23 -2.03 -17.62
N ARG A 468 29.32 -3.14 -16.86
CA ARG A 468 30.19 -4.28 -17.21
C ARG A 468 29.44 -5.60 -17.08
N VAL A 469 29.50 -6.42 -18.13
CA VAL A 469 29.02 -7.81 -18.13
C VAL A 469 30.13 -8.70 -17.59
N LEU A 470 29.95 -9.22 -16.38
CA LEU A 470 30.87 -10.20 -15.80
C LEU A 470 30.70 -11.56 -16.49
N MET A 471 31.81 -12.27 -16.69
CA MET A 471 31.76 -13.67 -17.15
C MET A 471 31.01 -14.53 -16.12
N ALA A 472 30.14 -15.41 -16.60
CA ALA A 472 29.50 -16.39 -15.74
C ALA A 472 30.54 -17.35 -15.15
N PRO A 473 30.46 -17.71 -13.85
CA PRO A 473 31.34 -18.73 -13.30
C PRO A 473 31.05 -20.07 -13.96
N LYS A 474 32.11 -20.87 -14.18
CA LYS A 474 31.94 -22.28 -14.52
C LYS A 474 31.32 -23.00 -13.33
N LEU A 475 30.34 -23.86 -13.59
CA LEU A 475 29.73 -24.75 -12.62
C LEU A 475 30.27 -26.16 -12.84
N LYS A 476 30.68 -26.85 -11.78
CA LYS A 476 30.90 -28.29 -11.86
C LYS A 476 29.57 -29.02 -11.76
N VAL A 477 29.42 -30.09 -12.53
CA VAL A 477 28.32 -31.05 -12.41
C VAL A 477 28.88 -32.46 -12.16
N GLY A 478 28.02 -33.47 -12.11
CA GLY A 478 28.44 -34.86 -11.92
C GLY A 478 29.47 -35.32 -12.95
N ASN A 479 30.17 -36.41 -12.63
CA ASN A 479 31.29 -36.95 -13.42
C ASN A 479 32.50 -36.00 -13.55
N GLY A 480 32.53 -34.88 -12.81
CA GLY A 480 33.61 -33.88 -12.89
C GLY A 480 33.51 -32.92 -14.08
N GLU A 481 32.40 -32.95 -14.82
CA GLU A 481 32.19 -32.12 -16.02
C GLU A 481 32.06 -30.62 -15.67
N ASP A 482 32.77 -29.78 -16.43
CA ASP A 482 32.67 -28.32 -16.39
C ASP A 482 31.51 -27.84 -17.28
N PHE A 483 30.58 -27.06 -16.72
CA PHE A 483 29.47 -26.45 -17.46
C PHE A 483 29.49 -24.92 -17.33
N SER A 484 29.35 -24.21 -18.47
CA SER A 484 29.33 -22.74 -18.52
C SER A 484 27.90 -22.20 -18.76
N PRO A 485 27.27 -21.53 -17.78
CA PRO A 485 25.97 -20.90 -17.96
C PRO A 485 25.98 -19.81 -19.04
N ARG A 486 24.86 -19.62 -19.73
CA ARG A 486 24.70 -18.58 -20.77
C ARG A 486 23.56 -17.65 -20.40
N ASN A 487 23.75 -16.33 -20.52
CA ASN A 487 22.73 -15.30 -20.28
C ASN A 487 22.01 -15.44 -18.92
N GLY A 488 22.76 -15.79 -17.86
CA GLY A 488 22.23 -15.98 -16.51
C GLY A 488 21.29 -17.18 -16.35
N ARG A 489 21.26 -18.11 -17.33
CA ARG A 489 20.40 -19.29 -17.34
C ARG A 489 21.18 -20.56 -17.67
N TRP A 490 20.65 -21.68 -17.19
CA TRP A 490 21.10 -23.00 -17.54
C TRP A 490 19.98 -24.02 -17.32
N ASN A 491 20.13 -25.21 -17.90
CA ASN A 491 19.24 -26.34 -17.65
C ASN A 491 20.06 -27.56 -17.20
N PHE A 492 19.42 -28.45 -16.46
CA PHE A 492 20.04 -29.68 -15.96
C PHE A 492 19.76 -30.88 -16.88
N ASN A 493 19.46 -30.60 -18.15
CA ASN A 493 19.25 -31.64 -19.16
C ASN A 493 20.60 -32.35 -19.41
N ASN A 494 20.54 -33.67 -19.47
CA ASN A 494 21.68 -34.57 -19.71
C ASN A 494 22.88 -34.38 -18.75
N LYS A 495 22.63 -33.90 -17.52
CA LYS A 495 23.65 -33.71 -16.48
C LYS A 495 23.27 -34.49 -15.21
N ARG A 496 24.27 -34.93 -14.47
CA ARG A 496 24.15 -35.56 -13.15
C ARG A 496 24.53 -34.57 -12.04
N LEU A 497 24.12 -34.87 -10.80
CA LEU A 497 24.56 -34.12 -9.62
C LEU A 497 26.04 -34.41 -9.30
N VAL A 498 26.72 -33.43 -8.72
CA VAL A 498 28.09 -33.59 -8.20
C VAL A 498 28.08 -34.63 -7.07
N GLU A 499 27.16 -34.44 -6.12
CA GLU A 499 26.92 -35.32 -4.97
C GLU A 499 25.45 -35.79 -4.99
N PRO A 500 25.14 -36.88 -5.72
CA PRO A 500 23.81 -37.48 -5.67
C PRO A 500 23.62 -38.27 -4.37
N THR A 501 22.49 -38.07 -3.70
CA THR A 501 22.10 -38.84 -2.52
C THR A 501 21.40 -40.15 -2.90
N LYS A 502 21.34 -41.11 -1.97
CA LYS A 502 20.47 -42.28 -2.04
C LYS A 502 19.24 -42.09 -1.15
N ILE A 503 18.05 -42.20 -1.75
CA ILE A 503 16.76 -42.16 -1.05
C ILE A 503 16.29 -43.60 -0.84
N GLY A 504 16.61 -44.17 0.32
CA GLY A 504 16.25 -45.55 0.66
C GLY A 504 14.94 -45.65 1.46
N ARG A 505 14.88 -45.01 2.62
CA ARG A 505 13.73 -45.09 3.54
C ARG A 505 12.85 -43.86 3.43
N TRP A 506 11.84 -43.91 2.57
CA TRP A 506 10.91 -42.80 2.37
C TRP A 506 9.46 -43.27 2.22
N ALA A 507 8.52 -42.34 2.32
CA ALA A 507 7.10 -42.61 2.09
C ALA A 507 6.40 -41.43 1.39
N VAL A 508 5.25 -41.71 0.79
CA VAL A 508 4.39 -40.71 0.13
C VAL A 508 3.15 -40.46 0.98
N VAL A 509 2.73 -39.20 1.07
CA VAL A 509 1.59 -38.77 1.88
C VAL A 509 0.69 -37.92 0.99
N ASN A 510 -0.53 -38.39 0.72
CA ASN A 510 -1.41 -37.80 -0.28
C ASN A 510 -2.69 -37.20 0.33
N PHE A 511 -2.77 -35.87 0.28
CA PHE A 511 -3.97 -35.08 0.58
C PHE A 511 -4.71 -34.65 -0.71
N SER A 512 -4.42 -35.28 -1.86
CA SER A 512 -4.96 -34.93 -3.17
C SER A 512 -5.67 -36.10 -3.85
N ALA A 513 -7.00 -36.03 -3.91
CA ALA A 513 -7.85 -36.98 -4.61
C ALA A 513 -7.69 -37.00 -6.16
N ARG A 514 -6.82 -36.13 -6.72
CA ARG A 514 -6.64 -35.94 -8.17
C ARG A 514 -5.26 -36.34 -8.68
N CYS A 515 -4.42 -36.95 -7.83
CA CYS A 515 -3.06 -37.33 -8.18
C CYS A 515 -2.94 -38.83 -8.44
N HIS A 516 -2.44 -39.22 -9.61
CA HIS A 516 -2.01 -40.60 -9.86
C HIS A 516 -0.63 -40.82 -9.22
N VAL A 517 -0.61 -41.33 -7.99
CA VAL A 517 0.62 -41.40 -7.18
C VAL A 517 1.66 -42.35 -7.79
N SER A 518 1.24 -43.51 -8.31
CA SER A 518 2.16 -44.49 -8.90
C SER A 518 2.94 -43.95 -10.11
N SER A 519 2.27 -43.23 -11.02
CA SER A 519 2.96 -42.62 -12.17
C SER A 519 3.85 -41.44 -11.78
N LEU A 520 3.54 -40.74 -10.69
CA LEU A 520 4.44 -39.75 -10.10
C LEU A 520 5.70 -40.39 -9.50
N ILE A 521 5.57 -41.51 -8.76
CA ILE A 521 6.71 -42.26 -8.21
C ILE A 521 7.61 -42.75 -9.35
N GLN A 522 7.04 -43.43 -10.34
CA GLN A 522 7.78 -43.89 -11.53
C GLN A 522 8.53 -42.76 -12.24
N ASN A 523 7.90 -41.59 -12.40
CA ASN A 523 8.56 -40.41 -12.98
C ASN A 523 9.67 -39.84 -12.09
N LEU A 524 9.50 -39.83 -10.76
CA LEU A 524 10.53 -39.44 -9.80
C LEU A 524 11.73 -40.38 -9.87
N THR A 525 11.51 -41.70 -9.83
CA THR A 525 12.58 -42.72 -9.91
C THR A 525 13.33 -42.62 -11.24
N ARG A 526 12.61 -42.59 -12.38
CA ARG A 526 13.22 -42.42 -13.72
C ARG A 526 14.03 -41.13 -13.83
N CYS A 527 13.49 -39.99 -13.40
CA CYS A 527 14.22 -38.72 -13.44
C CYS A 527 15.39 -38.73 -12.45
N GLY A 528 15.24 -39.37 -11.29
CA GLY A 528 16.28 -39.52 -10.26
C GLY A 528 17.51 -40.25 -10.81
N GLN A 529 17.30 -41.43 -11.39
CA GLN A 529 18.34 -42.23 -12.04
C GLN A 529 19.09 -41.43 -13.11
N GLN A 530 18.37 -40.67 -13.95
CA GLN A 530 18.97 -39.78 -14.95
C GLN A 530 19.85 -38.66 -14.36
N LYS A 531 19.63 -38.26 -13.09
CA LYS A 531 20.46 -37.28 -12.35
C LYS A 531 21.49 -37.92 -11.42
N GLY A 532 21.54 -39.25 -11.36
CA GLY A 532 22.41 -40.03 -10.46
C GLY A 532 21.80 -40.32 -9.08
N ILE A 533 20.61 -39.82 -8.78
CA ILE A 533 19.92 -40.09 -7.51
C ILE A 533 19.34 -41.51 -7.58
N VAL A 534 19.77 -42.38 -6.66
CA VAL A 534 19.14 -43.69 -6.49
C VAL A 534 17.93 -43.52 -5.57
N ILE A 535 16.76 -43.91 -6.05
CA ILE A 535 15.49 -43.83 -5.32
C ILE A 535 14.95 -45.26 -5.27
N ASP A 536 14.94 -45.85 -4.08
CA ASP A 536 14.32 -47.16 -3.84
C ASP A 536 12.78 -46.98 -3.81
N GLU A 537 11.98 -48.05 -3.87
CA GLU A 537 10.52 -47.92 -3.76
C GLU A 537 10.10 -47.33 -2.38
N PRO A 538 9.04 -46.50 -2.30
CA PRO A 538 8.58 -45.96 -1.03
C PRO A 538 7.99 -47.07 -0.16
N PHE A 539 8.15 -46.93 1.16
CA PHE A 539 7.65 -47.90 2.14
C PHE A 539 6.13 -48.10 2.07
N ASP A 540 5.37 -47.01 1.96
CA ASP A 540 3.91 -47.01 1.76
C ASP A 540 3.45 -45.67 1.17
N VAL A 541 2.21 -45.65 0.66
CA VAL A 541 1.49 -44.46 0.22
C VAL A 541 0.32 -44.20 1.17
N PHE A 542 0.45 -43.16 1.98
CA PHE A 542 -0.55 -42.77 2.97
C PHE A 542 -1.61 -41.85 2.34
N GLU A 543 -2.75 -42.43 1.95
CA GLU A 543 -3.90 -41.73 1.36
C GLU A 543 -4.83 -41.13 2.43
N GLU A 544 -5.25 -39.87 2.22
CA GLU A 544 -6.20 -39.20 3.11
C GLU A 544 -7.61 -39.81 3.02
N ASN A 545 -8.10 -40.34 4.15
CA ASN A 545 -9.47 -40.82 4.33
C ASN A 545 -10.48 -39.75 3.86
N PRO A 546 -11.34 -40.04 2.87
CA PRO A 546 -12.35 -39.12 2.36
C PRO A 546 -13.24 -38.47 3.43
N GLN A 547 -13.53 -39.17 4.53
CA GLN A 547 -14.37 -38.69 5.63
C GLN A 547 -13.77 -37.46 6.33
N HIS A 548 -12.44 -37.38 6.45
CA HIS A 548 -11.76 -36.29 7.16
C HIS A 548 -11.49 -35.06 6.28
N ARG A 549 -11.74 -35.11 4.97
CA ARG A 549 -11.43 -34.01 4.02
C ARG A 549 -12.14 -32.69 4.32
N ARG A 550 -13.24 -32.72 5.08
CA ARG A 550 -13.98 -31.53 5.53
C ARG A 550 -13.54 -30.99 6.90
N ASN A 551 -12.66 -31.70 7.61
CA ASN A 551 -12.16 -31.28 8.92
C ASN A 551 -11.14 -30.13 8.80
N PRO A 552 -10.89 -29.36 9.88
CA PRO A 552 -9.83 -28.38 9.91
C PRO A 552 -8.45 -28.96 9.54
N ALA A 553 -7.61 -28.17 8.87
CA ALA A 553 -6.33 -28.59 8.31
C ALA A 553 -5.37 -29.25 9.31
N ASN A 554 -5.35 -28.79 10.57
CA ASN A 554 -4.56 -29.40 11.63
C ASN A 554 -5.06 -30.83 11.94
N VAL A 555 -6.37 -31.01 12.12
CA VAL A 555 -6.99 -32.31 12.40
C VAL A 555 -6.73 -33.31 11.27
N ARG A 556 -6.81 -32.86 10.01
CA ARG A 556 -6.47 -33.66 8.82
C ARG A 556 -5.02 -34.15 8.86
N VAL A 557 -4.09 -33.26 9.23
CA VAL A 557 -2.67 -33.59 9.41
C VAL A 557 -2.46 -34.54 10.60
N ASP A 558 -3.15 -34.35 11.72
CA ASP A 558 -3.01 -35.20 12.91
C ASP A 558 -3.46 -36.65 12.65
N HIS A 559 -4.59 -36.86 11.97
CA HIS A 559 -5.02 -38.20 11.54
C HIS A 559 -4.02 -38.87 10.60
N MET A 560 -3.47 -38.12 9.64
CA MET A 560 -2.45 -38.63 8.72
C MET A 560 -1.19 -39.07 9.48
N PHE A 561 -0.72 -38.28 10.45
CA PHE A 561 0.40 -38.67 11.30
C PHE A 561 0.11 -39.89 12.17
N ALA A 562 -1.11 -40.07 12.66
CA ALA A 562 -1.50 -41.28 13.40
C ALA A 562 -1.44 -42.53 12.51
N GLN A 563 -2.01 -42.46 11.30
CA GLN A 563 -1.96 -43.54 10.29
C GLN A 563 -0.51 -43.89 9.90
N MET A 564 0.36 -42.88 9.76
CA MET A 564 1.77 -43.06 9.47
C MET A 564 2.53 -43.73 10.62
N LYS A 565 2.36 -43.23 11.86
CA LYS A 565 3.01 -43.80 13.05
C LYS A 565 2.61 -45.25 13.32
N ALA A 566 1.39 -45.64 12.96
CA ALA A 566 0.91 -47.01 13.14
C ALA A 566 1.53 -48.03 12.17
N LYS A 567 2.05 -47.60 11.01
CA LYS A 567 2.64 -48.49 9.99
C LYS A 567 4.15 -48.37 9.84
N LEU A 568 4.73 -47.19 10.05
CA LEU A 568 6.15 -46.96 9.80
C LEU A 568 7.01 -47.66 10.88
N PRO A 569 8.02 -48.47 10.49
CA PRO A 569 8.90 -49.18 11.43
C PRO A 569 9.92 -48.25 12.14
N GLY A 570 9.81 -46.94 11.94
CA GLY A 570 10.71 -45.92 12.47
C GLY A 570 10.62 -44.63 11.66
N ALA A 571 11.42 -43.63 12.02
CA ALA A 571 11.46 -42.37 11.28
C ALA A 571 12.03 -42.59 9.85
N PRO A 572 11.29 -42.20 8.78
CA PRO A 572 11.81 -42.23 7.42
C PRO A 572 12.81 -41.10 7.20
N GLN A 573 13.76 -41.28 6.28
CA GLN A 573 14.67 -40.23 5.84
C GLN A 573 13.91 -39.07 5.17
N PHE A 574 12.85 -39.39 4.43
CA PHE A 574 12.16 -38.44 3.57
C PHE A 574 10.65 -38.69 3.48
N LEU A 575 9.85 -37.62 3.42
CA LEU A 575 8.42 -37.67 3.09
C LEU A 575 8.08 -36.77 1.90
N LEU A 576 7.47 -37.37 0.88
CA LEU A 576 6.85 -36.65 -0.23
C LEU A 576 5.38 -36.37 0.09
N CYS A 577 5.04 -35.11 0.36
CA CYS A 577 3.67 -34.68 0.65
C CYS A 577 3.01 -34.13 -0.61
N ILE A 578 1.86 -34.69 -1.00
CA ILE A 578 1.08 -34.27 -2.15
C ILE A 578 -0.14 -33.49 -1.65
N LEU A 579 -0.26 -32.24 -2.08
CA LEU A 579 -1.32 -31.31 -1.68
C LEU A 579 -2.32 -31.12 -2.83
N ALA A 580 -3.61 -31.02 -2.49
CA ALA A 580 -4.66 -30.74 -3.47
C ALA A 580 -4.54 -29.35 -4.13
N GLU A 581 -4.02 -28.36 -3.39
CA GLU A 581 -4.03 -26.96 -3.81
C GLU A 581 -2.63 -26.35 -3.95
N ARG A 582 -2.38 -25.72 -5.11
CA ARG A 582 -1.07 -25.15 -5.45
C ARG A 582 -0.73 -23.83 -4.75
N LYS A 583 -1.71 -22.98 -4.45
CA LYS A 583 -1.49 -21.61 -3.97
C LYS A 583 -1.98 -21.35 -2.54
N ASN A 584 -3.03 -22.05 -2.09
CA ASN A 584 -3.74 -21.75 -0.85
C ASN A 584 -3.95 -22.98 0.06
N SER A 585 -3.14 -24.04 -0.07
CA SER A 585 -3.30 -25.24 0.78
C SER A 585 -3.16 -24.89 2.26
N ASP A 586 -4.29 -25.02 2.94
CA ASP A 586 -4.49 -24.96 4.39
C ASP A 586 -3.61 -25.97 5.13
N VAL A 587 -3.48 -27.18 4.58
CA VAL A 587 -2.66 -28.29 5.09
C VAL A 587 -1.16 -27.99 5.14
N TYR A 588 -0.62 -27.17 4.22
CA TYR A 588 0.84 -26.94 4.13
C TYR A 588 1.46 -26.42 5.43
N GLY A 589 0.80 -25.47 6.11
CA GLY A 589 1.29 -24.86 7.34
C GLY A 589 1.37 -25.85 8.51
N PRO A 590 0.25 -26.48 8.91
CA PRO A 590 0.22 -27.50 9.95
C PRO A 590 1.13 -28.70 9.64
N TRP A 591 1.14 -29.18 8.39
CA TRP A 591 2.04 -30.24 7.94
C TRP A 591 3.50 -29.86 8.19
N LYS A 592 3.92 -28.67 7.73
CA LYS A 592 5.30 -28.20 7.92
C LYS A 592 5.66 -27.98 9.38
N LYS A 593 4.75 -27.44 10.20
CA LYS A 593 4.95 -27.32 11.65
C LYS A 593 5.24 -28.69 12.24
N LYS A 594 4.31 -29.64 12.10
CA LYS A 594 4.40 -30.98 12.70
C LYS A 594 5.64 -31.76 12.26
N CYS A 595 5.97 -31.74 10.97
CA CYS A 595 7.21 -32.34 10.47
C CYS A 595 8.48 -31.76 11.11
N LEU A 596 8.54 -30.45 11.34
CA LEU A 596 9.73 -29.76 11.83
C LEU A 596 9.84 -29.78 13.36
N THR A 597 8.73 -29.61 14.08
CA THR A 597 8.74 -29.44 15.54
C THR A 597 8.45 -30.71 16.33
N GLU A 598 7.70 -31.67 15.78
CA GLU A 598 7.24 -32.86 16.50
C GLU A 598 7.86 -34.17 15.97
N PHE A 599 8.22 -34.23 14.68
CA PHE A 599 8.68 -35.48 14.06
C PHE A 599 10.12 -35.44 13.53
N GLY A 600 10.71 -34.26 13.32
CA GLY A 600 12.11 -34.11 12.90
C GLY A 600 12.46 -34.64 11.52
N VAL A 601 11.50 -34.78 10.59
CA VAL A 601 11.69 -35.45 9.30
C VAL A 601 11.75 -34.47 8.12
N VAL A 602 12.69 -34.72 7.20
CA VAL A 602 12.86 -33.97 5.95
C VAL A 602 11.65 -34.19 5.03
N THR A 603 10.99 -33.10 4.62
CA THR A 603 9.79 -33.19 3.77
C THR A 603 9.82 -32.28 2.54
N GLN A 604 9.30 -32.78 1.42
CA GLN A 604 9.03 -32.01 0.21
C GLN A 604 7.54 -32.04 -0.11
N CYS A 605 6.90 -30.87 -0.16
CA CYS A 605 5.51 -30.75 -0.56
C CYS A 605 5.43 -30.46 -2.07
N ILE A 606 4.47 -31.06 -2.77
CA ILE A 606 4.16 -30.77 -4.17
C ILE A 606 2.65 -30.57 -4.33
N ALA A 607 2.24 -29.84 -5.37
CA ALA A 607 0.84 -29.69 -5.76
C ALA A 607 0.74 -29.82 -7.29
N PRO A 608 0.77 -31.06 -7.81
CA PRO A 608 0.90 -31.33 -9.24
C PRO A 608 -0.38 -30.99 -10.01
N THR A 609 -0.25 -30.18 -11.06
CA THR A 609 -1.33 -29.93 -12.05
C THR A 609 -0.94 -30.35 -13.47
N LYS A 610 0.35 -30.21 -13.81
CA LYS A 610 1.00 -30.81 -14.98
C LYS A 610 2.38 -31.26 -14.51
N VAL A 611 2.62 -32.57 -14.46
CA VAL A 611 3.91 -33.16 -14.10
C VAL A 611 4.67 -33.41 -15.39
N ASN A 612 5.85 -32.80 -15.53
CA ASN A 612 6.78 -33.07 -16.62
C ASN A 612 8.20 -33.20 -16.08
N ASP A 613 9.11 -33.76 -16.87
CA ASP A 613 10.48 -34.06 -16.46
C ASP A 613 11.24 -32.85 -15.91
N GLN A 614 10.95 -31.65 -16.42
CA GLN A 614 11.53 -30.41 -15.90
C GLN A 614 11.02 -30.04 -14.50
N TYR A 615 9.72 -30.22 -14.23
CA TYR A 615 9.15 -30.05 -12.90
C TYR A 615 9.69 -31.10 -11.92
N VAL A 616 9.73 -32.37 -12.34
CA VAL A 616 10.25 -33.48 -11.52
C VAL A 616 11.73 -33.27 -11.21
N THR A 617 12.56 -32.91 -12.20
CA THR A 617 13.97 -32.53 -12.00
C THR A 617 14.11 -31.39 -10.99
N ASN A 618 13.31 -30.33 -11.11
CA ASN A 618 13.36 -29.21 -10.17
C ASN A 618 12.92 -29.60 -8.74
N VAL A 619 12.04 -30.59 -8.60
CA VAL A 619 11.68 -31.18 -7.30
C VAL A 619 12.84 -32.02 -6.75
N LEU A 620 13.46 -32.86 -7.58
CA LEU A 620 14.60 -33.71 -7.20
C LEU A 620 15.82 -32.88 -6.74
N LEU A 621 16.13 -31.77 -7.41
CA LEU A 621 17.17 -30.83 -6.96
C LEU A 621 16.91 -30.31 -5.53
N LYS A 622 15.65 -30.16 -5.13
CA LYS A 622 15.24 -29.74 -3.78
C LYS A 622 15.09 -30.88 -2.79
N ILE A 623 15.08 -32.12 -3.25
CA ILE A 623 15.10 -33.32 -2.39
C ILE A 623 16.55 -33.67 -2.07
N ASN A 624 17.45 -33.67 -3.07
CA ASN A 624 18.87 -33.95 -2.86
C ASN A 624 19.62 -32.90 -2.02
N ALA A 625 19.11 -31.66 -2.00
CA ALA A 625 19.70 -30.56 -1.22
C ALA A 625 19.15 -30.47 0.23
N LYS A 626 18.44 -31.50 0.70
CA LYS A 626 17.92 -31.63 2.06
C LYS A 626 18.28 -32.99 2.63
#